data_AF-A0A6S4QVR0-F1
#
_entry.id   AF-A0A6S4QVR0-F1
#
_cell.length_a   1.000
_cell.length_b   1.000
_cell.length_c   1.000
_cell.angle_alpha   90.00
_cell.angle_beta   90.00
_cell.angle_gamma   90.00
#
_symmetry.space_group_name_H-M   'P 1'
#
loop_
_entity.id
_entity.type
_entity.pdbx_description
1 polymer ?
#
loop_
_entity_poly.entity_id
_entity_poly.type
_entity_poly.pdbx_seq_one_letter_code
_entity_poly.pdbx_strand_id
1 'polypeptide(L)' 'MKTLLTLICLMTMLYMPVYGGDAFCRGYEKGYAAGACYGDYYCLAPIPPICPIPDIGERSYIDGYNRGFVEGLYSE' A
#
# COMPACT_ATOMS: atom_id res chain seq x y z
N MET A 1 -27.57 31.51 7.21
CA MET A 1 -26.37 30.99 7.90
C MET A 1 -26.44 29.48 8.13
N LYS A 2 -27.54 28.94 8.68
CA LYS A 2 -27.69 27.49 8.91
C LYS A 2 -27.54 26.65 7.63
N THR A 3 -28.16 27.08 6.53
CA THR A 3 -28.09 26.46 5.19
C THR A 3 -26.70 26.49 4.56
N LEU A 4 -25.96 27.60 4.75
CA LEU A 4 -24.57 27.72 4.30
C LEU A 4 -23.65 26.78 5.09
N LEU A 5 -23.86 26.68 6.40
CA LEU A 5 -23.13 25.73 7.26
C LEU A 5 -23.41 24.27 6.86
N THR A 6 -24.65 23.96 6.48
CA THR A 6 -25.01 22.61 6.01
C THR A 6 -24.34 22.27 4.68
N LEU A 7 -24.26 23.22 3.76
CA LEU A 7 -23.58 23.05 2.47
C LEU A 7 -22.06 22.86 2.62
N ILE A 8 -21.42 23.62 3.52
CA ILE A 8 -20.00 23.47 3.83
C ILE A 8 -19.71 22.07 4.40
N CYS A 9 -20.58 21.57 5.29
CA CYS A 9 -20.42 20.24 5.90
C CYS A 9 -20.62 19.08 4.90
N LEU A 10 -21.48 19.27 3.89
CA LEU A 10 -21.69 18.30 2.82
C LEU A 10 -20.51 18.24 1.84
N MET A 11 -19.90 19.40 1.54
CA MET A 11 -18.73 19.48 0.65
C MET A 11 -17.48 18.84 1.26
N THR A 12 -17.30 18.88 2.59
CA THR A 12 -16.12 18.29 3.25
C THR A 12 -16.14 16.77 3.31
N MET A 13 -17.33 16.15 3.35
CA MET A 13 -17.48 14.69 3.35
C MET A 13 -17.10 14.03 2.02
N LEU A 14 -17.05 14.80 0.92
CA LEU A 14 -16.70 14.33 -0.43
C LEU A 14 -15.18 14.22 -0.69
N TYR A 15 -14.34 14.70 0.24
CA TYR A 15 -12.88 14.73 0.07
C TYR A 15 -12.12 13.59 0.77
N MET A 16 -12.82 12.61 1.36
CA MET A 16 -12.14 11.45 1.92
C MET A 16 -11.60 10.56 0.79
N PRO A 17 -10.28 10.39 0.64
CA PRO A 17 -9.74 9.43 -0.31
C PRO A 17 -10.17 8.03 0.11
N VAL A 18 -10.97 7.37 -0.73
CA VAL A 18 -11.33 5.96 -0.57
C VAL A 18 -10.10 5.12 -0.92
N TYR A 19 -9.18 4.96 0.03
CA TYR A 19 -8.07 4.01 -0.09
C TYR A 19 -8.61 2.59 0.11
N GLY A 20 -9.30 2.06 -0.89
CA GLY A 20 -9.96 0.75 -0.89
C GLY A 20 -9.00 -0.45 -1.02
N GLY A 21 -7.99 -0.54 -0.15
CA GLY A 21 -7.11 -1.71 -0.03
C GLY A 21 -6.43 -1.72 1.34
N ASP A 22 -6.07 -2.90 1.84
CA ASP A 22 -5.33 -3.03 3.10
C ASP A 22 -3.97 -2.28 2.97
N ALA A 23 -3.66 -1.43 3.96
CA ALA A 23 -2.42 -0.65 3.94
C ALA A 23 -1.20 -1.56 3.89
N PHE A 24 -1.27 -2.71 4.57
CA PHE A 24 -0.29 -3.77 4.50
C PHE A 24 -0.10 -4.28 3.07
N CYS A 25 -1.17 -4.65 2.37
CA CYS A 25 -1.05 -5.19 1.01
C CYS A 25 -0.45 -4.21 0.00
N ARG A 26 -0.80 -2.92 0.09
CA ARG A 26 -0.13 -1.90 -0.73
C ARG A 26 1.36 -1.80 -0.43
N GLY A 27 1.72 -1.92 0.85
CA GLY A 27 3.10 -2.01 1.29
C GLY A 27 3.80 -3.20 0.64
N TYR A 28 3.20 -4.39 0.79
CA TYR A 28 3.71 -5.66 0.28
C TYR A 28 4.01 -5.62 -1.22
N GLU A 29 3.05 -5.20 -2.05
CA GLU A 29 3.23 -5.10 -3.51
C GLU A 29 4.42 -4.19 -3.88
N LYS A 30 4.58 -3.06 -3.18
CA LYS A 30 5.67 -2.11 -3.42
C LYS A 30 7.00 -2.60 -2.89
N GLY A 31 7.00 -3.27 -1.75
CA GLY A 31 8.16 -3.92 -1.18
C GLY A 31 8.70 -4.98 -2.11
N TYR A 32 7.83 -5.88 -2.57
CA TYR A 32 8.21 -6.99 -3.46
C TYR A 32 8.88 -6.51 -4.74
N ALA A 33 8.28 -5.53 -5.42
CA ALA A 33 8.88 -4.95 -6.61
C ALA A 33 10.26 -4.30 -6.34
N ALA A 34 10.42 -3.64 -5.19
CA ALA A 34 11.68 -3.02 -4.80
C ALA A 34 12.76 -4.06 -4.43
N GLY A 35 12.37 -5.16 -3.78
CA GLY A 35 13.26 -6.26 -3.43
C GLY A 35 13.75 -7.02 -4.66
N ALA A 36 12.84 -7.36 -5.56
CA ALA A 36 13.17 -8.08 -6.80
C ALA A 36 14.15 -7.29 -7.69
N CYS A 37 14.04 -5.96 -7.70
CA CYS A 37 14.96 -5.10 -8.44
C CYS A 37 16.11 -4.52 -7.60
N TYR A 38 16.39 -5.08 -6.43
CA TYR A 38 17.38 -4.50 -5.54
C TYR A 38 18.79 -4.57 -6.14
N GLY A 39 19.39 -3.40 -6.38
CA GLY A 39 20.74 -3.28 -6.94
C GLY A 39 20.82 -3.33 -8.46
N ASP A 40 19.70 -3.52 -9.17
CA ASP A 40 19.64 -3.44 -10.63
C ASP A 40 18.85 -2.19 -11.08
N TYR A 41 19.57 -1.24 -11.68
CA TYR A 41 19.01 0.02 -12.16
C TYR A 41 18.06 -0.15 -13.36
N TYR A 42 18.19 -1.23 -14.13
CA TYR A 42 17.40 -1.47 -15.33
C TYR A 42 16.36 -2.59 -15.16
N CYS A 43 16.20 -3.09 -13.93
CA CYS A 43 15.28 -4.17 -13.65
C CYS A 43 13.82 -3.79 -13.94
N LEU A 44 13.12 -4.72 -14.59
CA LEU A 44 11.68 -4.69 -14.75
C LEU A 44 11.07 -5.58 -13.68
N ALA A 45 10.51 -4.96 -12.64
CA ALA A 45 9.95 -5.70 -11.51
C ALA A 45 8.88 -6.71 -11.99
N PRO A 46 8.97 -7.99 -11.57
CA PRO A 46 7.94 -8.97 -11.88
C PRO A 46 6.61 -8.60 -11.19
N ILE A 47 5.53 -9.22 -11.66
CA ILE A 47 4.22 -9.08 -11.01
C ILE A 47 4.33 -9.73 -9.62
N PRO A 48 4.02 -9.02 -8.53
CA PRO A 48 4.08 -9.59 -7.20
C PRO A 48 3.06 -10.72 -7.03
N PRO A 49 3.34 -11.71 -6.15
CA PRO A 49 2.36 -12.72 -5.78
C PRO A 49 1.17 -12.08 -5.03
N ILE A 50 0.14 -12.88 -4.78
CA ILE A 50 -1.02 -12.45 -4.00
C ILE A 50 -0.55 -12.02 -2.61
N CYS A 51 -0.99 -10.83 -2.17
CA CYS A 51 -0.69 -10.32 -0.84
C CYS A 51 -0.99 -11.37 0.25
N PRO A 52 -0.03 -11.68 1.13
CA PRO A 52 -0.25 -12.62 2.21
C PRO A 52 -1.16 -12.03 3.28
N ILE A 53 -1.72 -12.91 4.13
CA ILE A 53 -2.45 -12.47 5.31
C ILE A 53 -1.45 -11.84 6.29
N PRO A 54 -1.70 -10.62 6.80
CA PRO A 54 -0.83 -9.99 7.79
C PRO A 54 -0.75 -10.81 9.08
N ASP A 55 0.43 -10.87 9.70
CA ASP A 55 0.55 -11.48 11.02
C ASP A 55 -0.07 -10.61 12.13
N ILE A 56 -0.20 -11.16 13.34
CA ILE A 56 -0.69 -10.41 14.50
C ILE A 56 0.24 -9.23 14.75
N GLY A 57 -0.30 -8.02 14.56
CA GLY A 57 0.42 -6.76 14.78
C GLY A 57 0.86 -6.07 13.49
N GLU A 58 0.80 -6.75 12.34
CA GLU A 58 1.10 -6.15 11.04
C GLU A 58 -0.16 -5.56 10.42
N ARG A 59 -0.16 -4.24 10.23
CA ARG A 59 -1.31 -3.52 9.66
C ARG A 59 -0.88 -2.33 8.83
N SER A 60 0.36 -1.90 9.00
CA SER A 60 0.87 -0.70 8.39
C SER A 60 1.45 -1.00 7.01
N TYR A 61 1.55 0.05 6.22
CA TYR A 61 2.25 0.00 4.95
C TYR A 61 3.70 -0.47 5.11
N ILE A 62 4.39 -0.05 6.18
CA ILE A 62 5.80 -0.40 6.37
C ILE A 62 5.99 -1.88 6.73
N ASP A 63 5.03 -2.47 7.46
CA ASP A 63 5.04 -3.91 7.76
C ASP A 63 4.98 -4.72 6.46
N GLY A 64 3.99 -4.39 5.61
CA GLY A 64 3.86 -5.02 4.30
C GLY A 64 5.08 -4.78 3.43
N TYR A 65 5.59 -3.54 3.36
CA TYR A 65 6.75 -3.19 2.55
C TYR A 65 7.99 -3.98 2.93
N ASN A 66 8.30 -4.09 4.23
CA ASN A 66 9.47 -4.83 4.69
C ASN A 66 9.35 -6.32 4.35
N ARG A 67 8.16 -6.91 4.55
CA ARG A 67 7.90 -8.31 4.18
C ARG A 67 8.05 -8.53 2.68
N GLY A 68 7.35 -7.73 1.89
CA GLY A 68 7.41 -7.80 0.43
C GLY A 68 8.84 -7.64 -0.07
N PHE A 69 9.61 -6.70 0.47
CA PHE A 69 11.01 -6.48 0.07
C PHE A 69 11.87 -7.72 0.26
N VAL A 70 11.78 -8.36 1.43
CA VAL A 70 12.55 -9.59 1.71
C VAL A 70 12.14 -10.71 0.75
N GLU A 71 10.85 -10.90 0.52
CA GLU A 71 10.36 -11.95 -0.39
C GLU A 71 10.76 -11.68 -1.86
N GLY A 72 10.68 -10.42 -2.31
CA GLY A 72 11.11 -10.04 -3.65
C GLY A 72 12.61 -10.24 -3.85
N LEU A 73 13.43 -9.93 -2.85
CA LEU A 73 14.89 -10.08 -2.89
C LEU A 73 15.33 -11.54 -3.13
N TYR A 74 14.53 -12.51 -2.71
CA TYR A 74 14.80 -13.94 -2.86
C TYR A 74 13.85 -14.64 -3.85
N SER A 75 13.21 -13.87 -4.73
CA SER A 75 12.29 -14.40 -5.74
C SER A 75 12.97 -14.95 -7.01
N GLU A 76 14.30 -14.86 -7.09
CA GLU A 76 15.14 -15.34 -8.19
C GLU A 76 15.84 -16.68 -7.89
#